data_AF-A0A537QWB9-F1
#
_entry.id   AF-A0A537QWB9-F1
#
_cell.length_a   1.000
_cell.length_b   1.000
_cell.length_c   1.000
_cell.angle_alpha   90.00
_cell.angle_beta   90.00
_cell.angle_gamma   90.00
#
_symmetry.space_group_name_H-M   'P 1'
#
loop_
_entity.id
_entity.type
_entity.pdbx_description
1 polymer ?
#
loop_
_entity_poly.entity_id
_entity_poly.type
_entity_poly.pdbx_seq_one_letter_code
_entity_poly.pdbx_strand_id
1 'polypeptide(L)'
;MSDQSFQTFSLSRRTGTGTTYAERVYGFLVEHTPQPICDDCIAKATNIARENINQLTSILGLTRDFGKAEGTCAICKGNKRVTRSQRYA
;
A
#
# COMPACT_ATOMS: atom_id res chain seq x y z
N MET A 1 -39.94 -4.10 8.04
CA MET A 1 -39.27 -4.78 6.90
C MET A 1 -38.28 -3.78 6.35
N SER A 2 -37.01 -3.99 6.65
CA SER A 2 -35.95 -2.98 6.57
C SER A 2 -35.21 -3.12 5.24
N ASP A 3 -35.49 -2.23 4.30
CA ASP A 3 -34.80 -2.16 3.01
C ASP A 3 -33.55 -1.27 3.17
N GLN A 4 -32.45 -1.88 3.61
CA GLN A 4 -31.15 -1.23 3.67
C GLN A 4 -30.51 -1.35 2.28
N SER A 5 -30.78 -0.36 1.43
CA SER A 5 -30.04 -0.10 0.21
C SER A 5 -28.56 0.13 0.55
N PHE A 6 -27.76 -0.92 0.37
CA PHE A 6 -26.30 -0.84 0.36
C PHE A 6 -25.87 0.05 -0.81
N GLN A 7 -25.55 1.30 -0.49
CA GLN A 7 -24.97 2.20 -1.47
C GLN A 7 -23.63 1.63 -1.93
N THR A 8 -23.61 1.21 -3.19
CA THR A 8 -22.42 0.84 -3.94
C THR A 8 -21.50 2.05 -3.97
N PHE A 9 -20.51 2.07 -3.08
CA PHE A 9 -19.40 3.03 -3.13
C PHE A 9 -18.57 2.72 -4.38
N SER A 10 -19.02 3.28 -5.52
CA SER A 10 -18.20 3.43 -6.71
C SER A 10 -17.06 4.37 -6.36
N LEU A 11 -15.92 3.78 -5.95
CA LEU A 11 -14.63 4.47 -5.85
C LEU A 11 -14.18 4.83 -7.26
N SER A 12 -14.80 5.87 -7.79
CA SER A 12 -14.39 6.53 -9.02
C SER A 12 -13.02 7.13 -8.79
N ARG A 13 -12.01 6.40 -9.30
CA ARG A 13 -10.64 6.81 -9.65
C ARG A 13 -10.34 8.29 -9.42
N ARG A 14 -9.73 8.60 -8.27
CA ARG A 14 -8.76 9.69 -8.18
C ARG A 14 -7.40 9.05 -8.00
N THR A 15 -6.64 9.04 -9.09
CA THR A 15 -5.20 8.84 -9.07
C THR A 15 -4.57 9.69 -7.96
N GLY A 16 -3.73 9.09 -7.14
CA GLY A 16 -3.22 9.68 -5.91
C GLY A 16 -2.61 11.07 -6.08
N THR A 17 -3.31 12.09 -5.59
CA THR A 17 -2.71 13.35 -5.13
C THR A 17 -2.73 13.37 -3.61
N GLY A 18 -2.19 12.33 -2.98
CA GLY A 18 -1.88 12.42 -1.54
C GLY A 18 -0.91 13.58 -1.34
N THR A 19 -1.29 14.58 -0.56
CA THR A 19 -0.42 15.74 -0.29
C THR A 19 0.71 15.35 0.65
N THR A 20 0.52 14.31 1.46
CA THR A 20 1.50 13.80 2.42
C THR A 20 2.21 12.53 1.94
N TYR A 21 3.39 12.26 2.49
CA TYR A 21 4.13 11.02 2.21
C TYR A 21 3.33 9.77 2.60
N ALA A 22 2.59 9.80 3.70
CA ALA A 22 1.77 8.69 4.15
C ALA A 22 0.67 8.34 3.14
N GLU A 23 -0.07 9.35 2.65
CA GLU A 23 -1.14 9.13 1.67
C GLU A 23 -0.59 8.61 0.33
N ARG A 24 0.57 9.10 -0.10
CA ARG A 24 1.20 8.63 -1.35
C ARG A 24 1.63 7.17 -1.24
N VAL A 25 2.23 6.78 -0.13
CA VAL A 25 2.65 5.39 0.14
C VAL A 25 1.42 4.47 0.27
N TYR A 26 0.40 4.91 1.00
CA TYR A 26 -0.86 4.18 1.15
C TYR A 26 -1.53 3.95 -0.21
N GLY A 27 -1.71 5.02 -1.00
CA GLY A 27 -2.31 4.95 -2.33
C GLY A 27 -1.55 3.99 -3.24
N PHE A 28 -0.22 4.10 -3.27
CA PHE A 28 0.64 3.21 -4.06
C PHE A 28 0.46 1.73 -3.67
N LEU A 29 0.45 1.40 -2.38
CA LEU A 29 0.30 0.03 -1.91
C LEU A 29 -1.10 -0.53 -2.16
N VAL A 30 -2.14 0.31 -2.08
CA VAL A 30 -3.51 -0.09 -2.38
C VAL A 30 -3.71 -0.33 -3.88
N GLU A 31 -3.17 0.53 -4.74
CA GLU A 31 -3.20 0.37 -6.21
C GLU A 31 -2.52 -0.93 -6.68
N HIS A 32 -1.56 -1.44 -5.91
CA HIS A 32 -0.85 -2.69 -6.20
C HIS A 32 -1.37 -3.88 -5.41
N THR A 33 -2.51 -3.80 -4.72
CA THR A 33 -3.06 -4.94 -3.97
C THR A 33 -3.30 -6.14 -4.91
N PRO A 34 -2.90 -7.39 -4.54
CA PRO A 34 -2.27 -7.84 -3.29
C PRO A 34 -0.74 -8.02 -3.39
N GLN A 35 -0.09 -7.37 -4.34
CA GLN A 35 1.32 -7.59 -4.66
C GLN A 35 2.26 -7.12 -3.53
N PRO A 36 3.23 -7.95 -3.10
CA PRO A 36 4.27 -7.55 -2.16
C PRO A 36 5.34 -6.68 -2.84
N ILE A 37 5.61 -5.49 -2.30
CA ILE A 37 6.60 -4.54 -2.85
C ILE A 37 7.61 -4.14 -1.77
N CYS A 38 8.90 -4.11 -2.11
CA CYS A 38 9.96 -3.72 -1.17
C CYS A 38 10.11 -2.21 -1.02
N ASP A 39 10.67 -1.79 0.11
CA ASP A 39 10.86 -0.37 0.46
C ASP A 39 11.62 0.40 -0.64
N ASP A 40 12.61 -0.20 -1.29
CA ASP A 40 13.39 0.45 -2.37
C ASP A 40 12.54 0.76 -3.61
N CYS A 41 11.62 -0.15 -3.97
CA CYS A 41 10.75 0.07 -5.13
C CYS A 41 9.66 1.10 -4.83
N ILE A 42 9.12 1.09 -3.60
CA ILE A 42 8.17 2.10 -3.14
C ILE A 42 8.85 3.47 -3.14
N ALA A 43 10.07 3.57 -2.60
CA ALA A 43 10.86 4.80 -2.56
C ALA A 43 11.07 5.40 -3.96
N LYS A 44 11.46 4.57 -4.93
CA LYS A 44 11.61 4.99 -6.34
C LYS A 44 10.30 5.44 -6.97
N ALA A 45 9.22 4.68 -6.80
CA ALA A 45 7.92 4.99 -7.41
C ALA A 45 7.28 6.25 -6.82
N THR A 46 7.48 6.48 -5.51
CA THR A 46 6.93 7.63 -4.80
C THR A 46 7.90 8.79 -4.68
N ASN A 47 9.14 8.69 -5.17
CA ASN A 47 10.16 9.72 -4.98
C ASN A 47 10.27 10.19 -3.51
N ILE A 48 10.23 9.24 -2.57
CA ILE A 48 10.35 9.47 -1.12
C ILE A 48 11.60 8.73 -0.64
N ALA A 49 12.36 9.35 0.26
CA ALA A 49 13.55 8.76 0.85
C ALA A 49 13.23 7.40 1.52
N ARG A 50 14.14 6.44 1.35
CA ARG A 50 13.95 5.06 1.80
C ARG A 50 13.71 4.95 3.30
N GLU A 51 14.33 5.82 4.08
CA GLU A 51 14.21 5.89 5.55
C GLU A 51 12.76 6.21 5.95
N ASN A 52 12.15 7.18 5.27
CA ASN A 52 10.74 7.55 5.49
C ASN A 52 9.80 6.42 5.07
N ILE A 53 10.09 5.74 3.95
CA ILE A 53 9.32 4.56 3.52
C ILE A 53 9.40 3.46 4.56
N ASN A 54 10.58 3.16 5.09
CA ASN A 54 10.75 2.10 6.07
C ASN A 54 9.97 2.38 7.35
N GLN A 55 10.00 3.63 7.84
CA GLN A 55 9.21 4.05 9.00
C GLN A 55 7.71 3.88 8.73
N LEU A 56 7.21 4.45 7.63
CA LEU A 56 5.79 4.40 7.25
C LEU A 56 5.29 2.96 7.09
N THR A 57 6.00 2.14 6.32
CA THR A 57 5.62 0.74 6.07
C THR A 57 5.72 -0.13 7.34
N SER A 58 6.62 0.20 8.27
CA SER A 58 6.69 -0.49 9.56
C SER A 58 5.48 -0.16 10.43
N ILE A 59 5.02 1.09 10.44
CA ILE A 59 3.77 1.50 11.11
C ILE A 59 2.57 0.83 10.45
N LEU A 60 2.48 0.85 9.11
CA LEU A 60 1.41 0.18 8.37
C LEU A 60 1.37 -1.32 8.67
N GLY A 61 2.52 -1.98 8.79
CA GLY A 61 2.61 -3.40 9.13
C GLY A 61 2.12 -3.77 10.53
N LEU A 62 1.85 -2.81 11.42
CA LEU A 62 1.20 -3.02 12.72
C LEU A 62 -0.34 -3.01 12.62
N THR A 63 -0.88 -2.62 11.47
CA THR A 63 -2.32 -2.57 11.22
C THR A 63 -2.81 -3.89 10.62
N ARG A 64 -4.14 -4.10 10.58
CA ARG A 64 -4.74 -5.28 9.94
C ARG A 64 -4.81 -5.17 8.42
N ASP A 65 -4.71 -3.97 7.88
CA ASP A 65 -4.91 -3.70 6.45
C ASP A 65 -3.65 -3.98 5.62
N PHE A 66 -2.48 -4.10 6.26
CA PHE A 66 -1.21 -4.30 5.59
C PHE A 66 -0.37 -5.37 6.28
N GLY A 67 0.35 -6.14 5.48
CA GLY A 67 1.37 -7.06 5.97
C GLY A 67 2.75 -6.59 5.58
N LYS A 68 3.70 -6.65 6.52
CA LYS A 68 5.13 -6.48 6.25
C LYS A 68 5.88 -7.76 6.66
N ALA A 69 6.55 -8.39 5.71
CA ALA A 69 7.24 -9.66 5.90
C ALA A 69 8.45 -9.78 4.96
N GLU A 70 9.30 -10.77 5.17
CA GLU A 70 10.28 -11.17 4.15
C GLU A 70 9.55 -11.87 2.98
N GLY A 71 9.94 -11.55 1.75
CA GLY A 71 9.34 -12.13 0.56
C GLY A 71 9.92 -11.60 -0.74
N THR A 72 9.39 -12.06 -1.86
CA THR A 72 9.84 -11.64 -3.19
C THR A 72 9.10 -10.39 -3.63
N CYS A 73 9.83 -9.31 -3.95
CA CYS A 73 9.22 -8.09 -4.47
C CYS A 73 8.62 -8.33 -5.86
N ALA A 74 7.37 -7.93 -6.07
CA ALA A 74 6.68 -8.07 -7.34
C ALA A 74 7.30 -7.25 -8.47
N ILE A 75 7.96 -6.12 -8.15
CA ILE A 75 8.57 -5.21 -9.13
C ILE A 75 9.98 -5.67 -9.50
N CYS A 76 10.91 -5.71 -8.53
CA CYS A 76 12.33 -5.99 -8.81
C CYS A 76 12.71 -7.46 -8.69
N LYS A 77 11.78 -8.34 -8.31
CA LYS A 77 11.96 -9.79 -8.13
C LYS A 77 13.01 -10.21 -7.10
N GLY A 78 13.60 -9.28 -6.35
CA GLY A 78 14.52 -9.58 -5.25
C GLY A 78 13.80 -10.03 -3.97
N ASN A 79 14.44 -10.91 -3.21
CA ASN A 79 14.01 -11.31 -1.87
C ASN A 79 14.42 -10.26 -0.84
N LYS A 80 13.43 -9.60 -0.25
CA LYS A 80 13.59 -8.45 0.65
C LYS A 80 12.44 -8.40 1.64
N ARG A 81 12.54 -7.47 2.59
CA ARG A 81 11.39 -7.02 3.37
C ARG A 81 10.41 -6.28 2.46
N VAL A 82 9.19 -6.81 2.36
CA VAL A 82 8.13 -6.35 1.46
C VAL A 82 6.88 -5.98 2.24
N THR A 83 6.13 -5.02 1.72
CA THR A 83 4.82 -4.62 2.23
C THR A 83 3.76 -4.86 1.17
N ARG A 84 2.61 -5.41 1.59
CA ARG A 84 1.42 -5.58 0.76
C ARG A 84 0.17 -5.13 1.51
N SER A 85 -0.79 -4.59 0.77
CA SER A 85 -2.17 -4.44 1.25
C SER A 85 -2.84 -5.81 1.35
N GLN A 86 -3.55 -6.05 2.47
CA GLN A 86 -4.37 -7.23 2.74
C GLN A 86 -5.87 -6.93 2.58
N ARG A 87 -6.25 -5.65 2.54
CA ARG A 87 -7.64 -5.18 2.61
C ARG A 87 -8.50 -5.60 1.41
N TYR A 88 -7.89 -6.02 0.31
CA TYR A 88 -8.58 -6.47 -0.92
C TYR A 88 -7.92 -7.72 -1.52
N ALA A 89 -7.21 -8.50 -0.70
CA ALA A 89 -6.50 -9.70 -1.11
C ALA A 89 -7.38 -10.96 -1.04
#